data_AF-A0A136JSW2-F1
#
_entry.id   AF-A0A136JSW2-F1
#
_cell.length_a   1.000
_cell.length_b   1.000
_cell.length_c   1.000
_cell.angle_alpha   90.00
_cell.angle_beta   90.00
_cell.angle_gamma   90.00
#
_symmetry.space_group_name_H-M   'P 1'
#
loop_
_entity.id
_entity.type
_entity.pdbx_description
1 polymer ?
#
loop_
_entity_poly.entity_id
_entity_poly.type
_entity_poly.pdbx_seq_one_letter_code
_entity_poly.pdbx_strand_id
1 'polypeptide(L)'
;MIPAGKSETVNFTLSVPENASPGGHFGAIVVSVEPPEMRNSGASIGYEVANIVSIRVAGEVLESAQIRQFSTKKFIHSSTNVDFLVRVENEGNTLVKPIGPMEISNMFGKKVATLQFNESLSGVFPKSTKNYELNWTSDNPGFGRYEAVLSAVYGDEGRKSTMSSTVTFWILPMNIVGPALGILVVLFLVIYFGVRMYVKRTVTIMTSGSTRRLVRSRSQGEFPVFLVFVSMLAVTALLLIVLLLLFS
;
A
#
# COMPACT_ATOMS: atom_id res chain seq x y z
N MET A 1 -39.50 -4.01 -33.73
CA MET A 1 -38.34 -4.22 -34.63
C MET A 1 -37.85 -2.84 -35.04
N ILE A 2 -36.66 -2.42 -34.58
CA ILE A 2 -36.16 -1.05 -34.79
C ILE A 2 -35.35 -1.01 -36.09
N PRO A 3 -35.70 -0.18 -37.09
CA PRO A 3 -34.95 -0.10 -38.34
C PRO A 3 -33.51 0.39 -38.14
N ALA A 4 -32.62 0.07 -39.10
CA ALA A 4 -31.23 0.50 -39.05
C ALA A 4 -31.11 2.03 -38.95
N GLY A 5 -30.30 2.51 -37.99
CA GLY A 5 -30.08 3.95 -37.76
C GLY A 5 -31.25 4.69 -37.09
N LYS A 6 -32.33 3.99 -36.70
CA LYS A 6 -33.45 4.58 -35.97
C LYS A 6 -33.33 4.30 -34.46
N SER A 7 -33.94 5.18 -33.67
CA SER A 7 -34.13 5.00 -32.23
C SER A 7 -35.62 4.94 -31.92
N GLU A 8 -35.98 4.21 -30.85
CA GLU A 8 -37.35 4.12 -30.35
C GLU A 8 -37.34 4.46 -28.85
N THR A 9 -38.34 5.22 -28.40
CA THR A 9 -38.49 5.56 -26.97
C THR A 9 -39.37 4.52 -26.31
N VAL A 10 -38.84 3.83 -25.29
CA VAL A 10 -39.61 2.87 -24.49
C VAL A 10 -40.00 3.55 -23.19
N ASN A 11 -41.30 3.83 -23.03
CA ASN A 11 -41.83 4.35 -21.79
C ASN A 11 -41.97 3.22 -20.76
N PHE A 12 -41.62 3.49 -19.51
CA PHE A 12 -41.82 2.57 -18.41
C PHE A 12 -42.49 3.28 -17.23
N THR A 13 -43.25 2.53 -16.45
CA THR A 13 -43.88 3.02 -15.23
C THR A 13 -43.29 2.28 -14.05
N LEU A 14 -42.75 3.02 -13.08
CA LEU A 14 -42.28 2.49 -11.82
C LEU A 14 -43.36 2.69 -10.75
N SER A 15 -43.90 1.59 -10.22
CA SER A 15 -44.84 1.63 -9.10
C SER A 15 -44.10 1.30 -7.80
N VAL A 16 -44.07 2.23 -6.86
CA VAL A 16 -43.51 2.02 -5.52
C VAL A 16 -44.65 1.55 -4.61
N PRO A 17 -44.56 0.35 -4.00
CA PRO A 17 -45.61 -0.15 -3.13
C PRO A 17 -45.67 0.66 -1.82
N GLU A 18 -46.84 0.73 -1.20
CA GLU A 18 -47.04 1.51 0.05
C GLU A 18 -46.16 1.02 1.22
N ASN A 19 -45.76 -0.26 1.20
CA ASN A 19 -44.91 -0.88 2.21
C ASN A 19 -43.42 -0.86 1.87
N ALA A 20 -42.98 -0.04 0.90
CA ALA A 20 -41.58 0.08 0.54
C ALA A 20 -40.75 0.60 1.72
N SER A 21 -39.64 -0.07 2.03
CA SER A 21 -38.73 0.40 3.07
C SER A 21 -38.08 1.73 2.68
N PRO A 22 -37.87 2.65 3.63
CA PRO A 22 -37.13 3.88 3.38
C PRO A 22 -35.69 3.61 2.92
N GLY A 23 -35.15 4.51 2.10
CA GLY A 23 -33.76 4.44 1.63
C GLY A 23 -33.64 4.11 0.14
N GLY A 24 -32.52 3.51 -0.23
CA GLY A 24 -32.14 3.26 -1.62
C GLY A 24 -32.57 1.88 -2.13
N HIS A 25 -33.26 1.87 -3.26
CA HIS A 25 -33.64 0.67 -4.01
C HIS A 25 -33.00 0.72 -5.39
N PHE A 26 -32.57 -0.43 -5.90
CA PHE A 26 -31.83 -0.54 -7.16
C PHE A 26 -32.44 -1.62 -8.03
N GLY A 27 -32.72 -1.26 -9.27
CA GLY A 27 -33.17 -2.18 -10.31
C GLY A 27 -32.41 -1.94 -11.61
N ALA A 28 -32.63 -2.78 -12.60
CA ALA A 28 -32.07 -2.58 -13.94
C ALA A 28 -33.18 -2.71 -14.99
N ILE A 29 -33.16 -1.81 -15.96
CA ILE A 29 -33.92 -1.94 -17.20
C ILE A 29 -32.97 -2.56 -18.21
N VAL A 30 -33.30 -3.78 -18.63
CA VAL A 30 -32.48 -4.58 -19.53
C VAL A 30 -33.13 -4.60 -20.91
N VAL A 31 -32.35 -4.28 -21.93
CA VAL A 31 -32.76 -4.40 -23.34
C VAL A 31 -31.87 -5.45 -23.99
N SER A 32 -32.47 -6.54 -24.44
CA SER A 32 -31.80 -7.61 -25.17
C SER A 32 -32.18 -7.61 -26.65
N VAL A 33 -31.25 -8.04 -27.49
CA VAL A 33 -31.46 -8.29 -28.92
C VAL A 33 -31.48 -9.78 -29.13
N GLU A 34 -32.63 -10.32 -29.52
CA GLU A 34 -32.78 -11.71 -29.91
C GLU A 34 -31.91 -11.99 -31.15
N PRO A 35 -31.00 -12.97 -31.10
CA PRO A 35 -30.20 -13.33 -32.27
C PRO A 35 -31.10 -13.90 -33.38
N PRO A 36 -30.82 -13.61 -34.67
CA PRO A 36 -31.60 -14.19 -35.76
C PRO A 36 -31.47 -15.71 -35.79
N GLU A 37 -32.58 -16.40 -36.10
CA GLU A 37 -32.58 -17.87 -36.25
C GLU A 37 -31.65 -18.31 -37.38
N MET A 38 -30.75 -19.26 -37.08
CA MET A 38 -29.80 -19.78 -38.06
C MET A 38 -30.43 -20.93 -38.85
N ARG A 39 -30.38 -20.86 -40.18
CA ARG A 39 -30.95 -21.90 -41.08
C ARG A 39 -30.13 -23.20 -41.15
N ASN A 40 -28.88 -23.21 -40.68
CA ASN A 40 -27.95 -24.34 -40.69
C ASN A 40 -27.24 -24.46 -39.32
N SER A 41 -25.99 -24.94 -39.27
CA SER A 41 -25.10 -24.88 -38.11
C SER A 41 -24.31 -23.57 -38.08
N GLY A 42 -24.23 -22.91 -36.92
CA GLY A 42 -23.46 -21.68 -36.70
C GLY A 42 -23.45 -21.26 -35.22
N ALA A 43 -22.87 -20.10 -34.92
CA ALA A 43 -22.98 -19.44 -33.62
C ALA A 43 -23.53 -18.02 -33.81
N SER A 44 -24.46 -17.61 -32.95
CA SER A 44 -25.05 -16.27 -32.96
C SER A 44 -24.70 -15.51 -31.67
N ILE A 45 -24.60 -14.18 -31.77
CA ILE A 45 -24.28 -13.29 -30.65
C ILE A 45 -25.52 -12.45 -30.36
N GLY A 46 -26.06 -12.59 -29.15
CA GLY A 46 -27.05 -11.68 -28.60
C GLY A 46 -26.35 -10.52 -27.89
N TYR A 47 -26.96 -9.33 -27.95
CA TYR A 47 -26.49 -8.16 -27.22
C TYR A 47 -27.49 -7.81 -26.14
N GLU A 48 -27.00 -7.46 -24.96
CA GLU A 48 -27.82 -7.04 -23.84
C GLU A 48 -27.22 -5.78 -23.22
N VAL A 49 -28.05 -4.76 -23.00
CA VAL A 49 -27.66 -3.50 -22.37
C VAL A 49 -28.57 -3.28 -21.17
N ALA A 50 -27.97 -3.18 -19.99
CA ALA A 50 -28.66 -2.91 -18.73
C ALA A 50 -28.42 -1.47 -18.27
N ASN A 51 -29.51 -0.74 -18.00
CA ASN A 51 -29.47 0.57 -17.37
C ASN A 51 -29.90 0.44 -15.92
N ILE A 52 -29.04 0.85 -14.98
CA ILE A 52 -29.36 0.79 -13.55
C ILE A 52 -30.24 1.98 -13.16
N VAL A 53 -31.38 1.69 -12.55
CA VAL A 53 -32.29 2.68 -11.98
C VAL A 53 -32.10 2.70 -10.47
N SER A 54 -31.72 3.85 -9.93
CA SER A 54 -31.60 4.08 -8.49
C SER A 54 -32.80 4.88 -8.03
N ILE A 55 -33.54 4.33 -7.07
CA ILE A 55 -34.77 4.90 -6.52
C ILE A 55 -34.52 5.19 -5.05
N ARG A 56 -34.96 6.36 -4.58
CA ARG A 56 -34.94 6.69 -3.16
C ARG A 56 -36.36 6.86 -2.65
N VAL A 57 -36.74 6.01 -1.70
CA VAL A 57 -38.01 6.11 -1.00
C VAL A 57 -37.83 7.01 0.22
N ALA A 58 -38.71 8.00 0.36
CA ALA A 58 -38.68 8.95 1.46
C ALA A 58 -38.92 8.26 2.82
N GLY A 59 -38.25 8.75 3.87
CA GLY A 59 -38.36 8.23 5.23
C GLY A 59 -37.04 8.35 5.98
N GLU A 60 -36.86 7.53 7.01
CA GLU A 60 -35.62 7.51 7.79
C GLU A 60 -34.46 6.91 6.97
N VAL A 61 -33.52 7.78 6.59
CA VAL A 61 -32.31 7.39 5.85
C VAL A 61 -31.14 7.29 6.84
N LEU A 62 -30.61 6.08 6.97
CA LEU A 62 -29.42 5.78 7.74
C LEU A 62 -28.22 5.71 6.79
N GLU A 63 -27.35 6.71 6.88
CA GLU A 63 -26.08 6.77 6.15
C GLU A 63 -24.95 6.39 7.11
N SER A 64 -24.61 5.11 7.15
CA SER A 64 -23.51 4.59 7.96
C SER A 64 -22.58 3.77 7.08
N ALA A 65 -21.35 4.25 6.91
CA ALA A 65 -20.30 3.52 6.22
C ALA A 65 -18.98 3.63 7.00
N GLN A 66 -18.20 2.56 6.94
CA GLN A 66 -16.91 2.47 7.61
C GLN A 66 -15.86 1.82 6.72
N ILE A 67 -14.61 2.21 6.93
CA ILE A 67 -13.45 1.54 6.33
C ILE A 67 -13.16 0.30 7.18
N ARG A 68 -13.51 -0.87 6.67
CA ARG A 68 -13.27 -2.16 7.34
C ARG A 68 -11.83 -2.61 7.25
N GLN A 69 -11.16 -2.24 6.17
CA GLN A 69 -9.78 -2.60 5.96
C GLN A 69 -9.11 -1.52 5.11
N PHE A 70 -7.92 -1.11 5.53
CA PHE A 70 -7.00 -0.33 4.72
C PHE A 70 -5.62 -0.95 4.84
N SER A 71 -5.11 -1.51 3.74
CA SER A 71 -3.87 -2.29 3.74
C SER A 71 -3.14 -2.16 2.43
N THR A 72 -1.83 -2.33 2.46
CA THR A 72 -1.00 -2.56 1.26
C THR A 72 -0.85 -4.06 1.02
N LYS A 73 -0.63 -4.50 -0.24
CA LYS A 73 -0.39 -5.93 -0.54
C LYS A 73 0.83 -6.50 0.18
N LYS A 74 1.83 -5.66 0.47
CA LYS A 74 3.07 -6.02 1.19
C LYS A 74 3.35 -4.98 2.28
N PHE A 75 4.04 -5.39 3.35
CA PHE A 75 4.50 -4.44 4.35
C PHE A 75 5.79 -3.73 3.93
N ILE A 76 6.64 -4.40 3.14
CA ILE A 76 7.91 -3.88 2.62
C ILE A 76 7.88 -3.94 1.09
N HIS A 77 8.19 -2.82 0.46
CA HIS A 77 8.22 -2.64 -0.99
C HIS A 77 9.64 -2.27 -1.44
N SER A 78 10.12 -2.84 -2.55
CA SER A 78 11.44 -2.51 -3.10
C SER A 78 11.47 -1.18 -3.85
N SER A 79 10.30 -0.76 -4.35
CA SER A 79 10.08 0.48 -5.09
C SER A 79 8.68 0.98 -4.79
N THR A 80 8.31 2.07 -5.43
CA THR A 80 7.15 2.87 -5.05
C THR A 80 5.91 2.61 -5.86
N ASN A 81 5.86 1.47 -6.53
CA ASN A 81 4.65 0.86 -7.05
C ASN A 81 3.91 0.16 -5.89
N VAL A 82 3.12 0.93 -5.15
CA VAL A 82 2.41 0.47 -3.95
C VAL A 82 0.91 0.42 -4.23
N ASP A 83 0.39 -0.81 -4.24
CA ASP A 83 -1.05 -1.06 -4.32
C ASP A 83 -1.68 -1.02 -2.93
N PHE A 84 -2.67 -0.15 -2.78
CA PHE A 84 -3.52 -0.04 -1.61
C PHE A 84 -4.86 -0.72 -1.87
N LEU A 85 -5.30 -1.53 -0.92
CA LEU A 85 -6.62 -2.12 -0.88
C LEU A 85 -7.43 -1.46 0.24
N VAL A 86 -8.56 -0.87 -0.13
CA VAL A 86 -9.52 -0.27 0.79
C VAL A 86 -10.82 -1.05 0.71
N ARG A 87 -11.30 -1.55 1.85
CA ARG A 87 -12.63 -2.15 1.96
C ARG A 87 -13.56 -1.21 2.70
N VAL A 88 -14.61 -0.78 2.02
CA VAL A 88 -15.67 0.04 2.61
C VAL A 88 -16.91 -0.81 2.78
N GLU A 89 -17.43 -0.86 3.99
CA GLU A 89 -18.70 -1.49 4.32
C GLU A 89 -19.77 -0.42 4.53
N ASN A 90 -20.93 -0.64 3.93
CA ASN A 90 -22.11 0.20 4.10
C ASN A 90 -23.12 -0.52 4.98
N GLU A 91 -23.26 -0.05 6.22
CA GLU A 91 -24.23 -0.55 7.19
C GLU A 91 -25.58 0.19 7.11
N GLY A 92 -25.66 1.22 6.27
CA GLY A 92 -26.85 2.02 6.04
C GLY A 92 -27.93 1.33 5.21
N ASN A 93 -28.96 2.11 4.85
CA ASN A 93 -30.07 1.72 3.99
C ASN A 93 -30.10 2.46 2.64
N THR A 94 -29.07 3.22 2.29
CA THR A 94 -28.95 3.94 1.01
C THR A 94 -27.57 3.74 0.37
N LEU A 95 -27.43 4.05 -0.92
CA LEU A 95 -26.15 3.98 -1.63
C LEU A 95 -25.17 5.01 -1.04
N VAL A 96 -23.98 4.55 -0.67
CA VAL A 96 -22.92 5.44 -0.19
C VAL A 96 -21.86 5.58 -1.26
N LYS A 97 -21.50 6.82 -1.61
CA LYS A 97 -20.43 7.13 -2.58
C LYS A 97 -19.30 7.86 -1.85
N PRO A 98 -18.36 7.12 -1.23
CA PRO A 98 -17.31 7.74 -0.46
C PRO A 98 -16.27 8.35 -1.40
N ILE A 99 -15.82 9.57 -1.12
CA ILE A 99 -14.81 10.29 -1.90
C ILE A 99 -13.93 11.13 -0.98
N GLY A 100 -12.64 11.24 -1.27
CA GLY A 100 -11.74 12.10 -0.49
C GLY A 100 -10.27 11.88 -0.76
N PRO A 101 -9.37 12.62 -0.11
CA PRO A 101 -7.93 12.44 -0.30
C PRO A 101 -7.39 11.22 0.45
N MET A 102 -6.40 10.58 -0.16
CA MET A 102 -5.43 9.70 0.47
C MET A 102 -4.08 10.39 0.45
N GLU A 103 -3.62 10.83 1.61
CA GLU A 103 -2.35 11.54 1.76
C GLU A 103 -1.25 10.56 2.16
N ILE A 104 -0.08 10.66 1.51
CA ILE A 104 1.08 9.83 1.81
C ILE A 104 2.19 10.72 2.35
N SER A 105 2.71 10.39 3.52
CA SER A 105 3.78 11.11 4.20
C SER A 105 4.96 10.19 4.49
N ASN A 106 6.17 10.75 4.45
CA ASN A 106 7.38 10.03 4.83
C ASN A 106 7.60 10.08 6.36
N MET A 107 8.65 9.41 6.85
CA MET A 107 8.99 9.36 8.28
C MET A 107 9.29 10.73 8.91
N PHE A 108 9.59 11.76 8.11
CA PHE A 108 9.85 13.12 8.57
C PHE A 108 8.57 13.97 8.64
N GLY A 109 7.40 13.37 8.39
CA GLY A 109 6.12 14.08 8.34
C GLY A 109 5.92 14.93 7.08
N LYS A 110 6.83 14.86 6.11
CA LYS A 110 6.67 15.56 4.83
C LYS A 110 5.67 14.79 3.97
N LYS A 111 4.62 15.46 3.52
CA LYS A 111 3.68 14.93 2.54
C LYS A 111 4.40 14.77 1.19
N VAL A 112 4.45 13.54 0.68
CA VAL A 112 5.11 13.18 -0.58
C VAL A 112 4.13 12.99 -1.73
N ALA A 113 2.86 12.64 -1.44
CA ALA A 113 1.82 12.48 -2.45
C ALA A 113 0.42 12.71 -1.88
N THR A 114 -0.52 13.00 -2.76
CA THR A 114 -1.95 13.02 -2.48
C THR A 114 -2.66 12.36 -3.65
N LEU A 115 -3.38 11.29 -3.38
CA LEU A 115 -4.19 10.56 -4.34
C LEU A 115 -5.66 10.79 -4.04
N GLN A 116 -6.50 10.85 -5.07
CA GLN A 116 -7.94 11.00 -4.90
C GLN A 116 -8.59 9.61 -4.79
N PHE A 117 -9.24 9.34 -3.67
CA PHE A 117 -10.01 8.13 -3.46
C PHE A 117 -11.34 8.19 -4.19
N ASN A 118 -11.61 7.14 -4.99
CA ASN A 118 -12.87 6.90 -5.68
C ASN A 118 -13.33 8.06 -6.60
N GLU A 119 -12.43 8.52 -7.48
CA GLU A 119 -12.72 9.56 -8.48
C GLU A 119 -13.94 9.24 -9.36
N SER A 120 -14.15 7.96 -9.66
CA SER A 120 -15.30 7.48 -10.46
C SER A 120 -16.63 7.51 -9.71
N LEU A 121 -16.65 7.96 -8.44
CA LEU A 121 -17.84 8.02 -7.59
C LEU A 121 -18.57 6.68 -7.51
N SER A 122 -17.80 5.59 -7.53
CA SER A 122 -18.34 4.24 -7.50
C SER A 122 -18.95 3.97 -6.13
N GLY A 123 -20.25 3.67 -6.08
CA GLY A 123 -20.98 3.50 -4.83
C GLY A 123 -20.84 2.13 -4.18
N VAL A 124 -21.17 2.06 -2.89
CA VAL A 124 -21.30 0.85 -2.06
C VAL A 124 -22.77 0.65 -1.74
N PHE A 125 -23.36 -0.47 -2.15
CA PHE A 125 -24.77 -0.77 -1.91
C PHE A 125 -25.07 -0.94 -0.42
N PRO A 126 -26.31 -0.70 0.03
CA PRO A 126 -26.72 -0.98 1.40
C PRO A 126 -26.39 -2.41 1.82
N LYS A 127 -25.95 -2.59 3.07
CA LYS A 127 -25.64 -3.89 3.68
C LYS A 127 -24.62 -4.71 2.88
N SER A 128 -23.69 -4.04 2.20
CA SER A 128 -22.66 -4.69 1.39
C SER A 128 -21.29 -4.07 1.63
N THR A 129 -20.26 -4.79 1.23
CA THR A 129 -18.87 -4.33 1.26
C THR A 129 -18.31 -4.26 -0.15
N LYS A 130 -17.54 -3.21 -0.42
CA LYS A 130 -16.87 -3.01 -1.71
C LYS A 130 -15.38 -2.78 -1.52
N ASN A 131 -14.59 -3.35 -2.43
CA ASN A 131 -13.16 -3.17 -2.50
C ASN A 131 -12.84 -2.04 -3.49
N TYR A 132 -11.88 -1.21 -3.12
CA TYR A 132 -11.28 -0.18 -3.95
C TYR A 132 -9.78 -0.39 -3.97
N GLU A 133 -9.18 -0.19 -5.14
CA GLU A 133 -7.74 -0.28 -5.33
C GLU A 133 -7.21 1.09 -5.75
N LEU A 134 -6.09 1.48 -5.15
CA LEU A 134 -5.33 2.67 -5.53
C LEU A 134 -3.89 2.27 -5.75
N ASN A 135 -3.27 2.86 -6.75
CA ASN A 135 -1.85 2.71 -6.99
C ASN A 135 -1.15 4.04 -6.75
N TRP A 136 -0.09 3.99 -5.96
CA TRP A 136 0.89 5.06 -5.91
C TRP A 136 2.13 4.62 -6.68
N THR A 137 2.73 5.55 -7.42
CA THR A 137 4.04 5.43 -8.09
C THR A 137 4.77 6.77 -7.96
N SER A 138 6.10 6.74 -7.74
CA SER A 138 6.93 7.95 -7.63
C SER A 138 8.38 7.66 -8.01
N ASP A 139 9.02 8.53 -8.79
CA ASP A 139 10.38 8.27 -9.29
C ASP A 139 11.48 8.40 -8.24
N ASN A 140 11.31 9.29 -7.25
CA ASN A 140 12.29 9.46 -6.16
C ASN A 140 11.65 9.83 -4.82
N PRO A 141 11.02 8.87 -4.13
CA PRO A 141 10.32 9.15 -2.87
C PRO A 141 11.25 9.09 -1.66
N GLY A 142 12.43 8.47 -1.79
CA GLY A 142 13.31 8.10 -0.68
C GLY A 142 12.96 6.74 -0.08
N PHE A 143 13.76 6.26 0.87
CA PHE A 143 13.53 4.98 1.55
C PHE A 143 13.09 5.16 3.00
N GLY A 144 12.46 4.11 3.55
CA GLY A 144 12.08 4.00 4.95
C GLY A 144 10.57 3.89 5.16
N ARG A 145 10.10 4.27 6.37
CA ARG A 145 8.68 4.17 6.75
C ARG A 145 7.86 5.29 6.13
N TYR A 146 6.72 4.90 5.59
CA TYR A 146 5.68 5.77 5.07
C TYR A 146 4.38 5.53 5.80
N GLU A 147 3.56 6.57 5.80
CA GLU A 147 2.23 6.56 6.37
C GLU A 147 1.26 7.10 5.32
N ALA A 148 0.21 6.32 5.03
CA ALA A 148 -0.89 6.73 4.19
C ALA A 148 -2.13 6.91 5.05
N VAL A 149 -2.75 8.09 4.97
CA VAL A 149 -3.99 8.43 5.67
C VAL A 149 -5.07 8.64 4.64
N LEU A 150 -6.09 7.77 4.66
CA LEU A 150 -7.29 7.94 3.87
C LEU A 150 -8.31 8.73 4.69
N SER A 151 -8.81 9.82 4.12
CA SER A 151 -9.89 10.63 4.72
C SER A 151 -11.01 10.75 3.69
N ALA A 152 -12.04 9.92 3.83
CA ALA A 152 -13.17 9.88 2.91
C ALA A 152 -14.41 10.51 3.52
N VAL A 153 -15.17 11.20 2.69
CA VAL A 153 -16.44 11.83 3.03
C VAL A 153 -17.53 11.14 2.22
N TYR A 154 -18.70 10.97 2.82
CA TYR A 154 -19.89 10.43 2.17
C TYR A 154 -21.17 11.04 2.72
N GLY A 155 -22.29 10.73 2.07
CA GLY A 155 -23.59 11.31 2.38
C GLY A 155 -23.92 12.50 1.46
N ASP A 156 -25.17 12.92 1.51
CA ASP A 156 -25.70 13.95 0.62
C ASP A 156 -25.55 15.38 1.16
N GLU A 157 -25.87 16.34 0.30
CA GLU A 157 -25.85 17.78 0.61
C GLU A 157 -26.75 18.09 1.82
N GLY A 158 -26.11 18.28 2.98
CA GLY A 158 -26.75 18.60 4.26
C GLY A 158 -26.37 17.68 5.41
N ARG A 159 -25.87 16.47 5.14
CA ARG A 159 -25.41 15.53 6.17
C ARG A 159 -24.22 14.71 5.70
N LYS A 160 -23.04 15.33 5.73
CA LYS A 160 -21.79 14.67 5.36
C LYS A 160 -21.20 13.95 6.57
N SER A 161 -20.98 12.66 6.41
CA SER A 161 -20.24 11.82 7.37
C SER A 161 -18.81 11.64 6.87
N THR A 162 -17.88 11.49 7.81
CA THR A 162 -16.46 11.28 7.50
C THR A 162 -16.01 9.94 8.05
N MET A 163 -15.07 9.31 7.34
CA MET A 163 -14.38 8.11 7.79
C MET A 163 -12.91 8.24 7.47
N SER A 164 -12.06 7.80 8.39
CA SER A 164 -10.62 7.84 8.22
C SER A 164 -9.97 6.55 8.68
N SER A 165 -8.92 6.16 7.97
CA SER A 165 -8.08 5.02 8.33
C SER A 165 -6.65 5.29 7.91
N THR A 166 -5.71 4.78 8.68
CA THR A 166 -4.28 4.93 8.43
C THR A 166 -3.63 3.57 8.19
N VAL A 167 -2.70 3.51 7.25
CA VAL A 167 -1.83 2.35 7.02
C VAL A 167 -0.38 2.79 6.93
N THR A 168 0.53 1.94 7.40
CA THR A 168 1.96 2.21 7.38
C THR A 168 2.68 1.10 6.64
N PHE A 169 3.67 1.47 5.84
CA PHE A 169 4.44 0.53 5.03
C PHE A 169 5.88 1.04 4.85
N TRP A 170 6.77 0.16 4.42
CA TRP A 170 8.19 0.48 4.22
C TRP A 170 8.57 0.41 2.76
N ILE A 171 9.38 1.37 2.32
CA ILE A 171 10.05 1.33 1.02
C ILE A 171 11.53 1.10 1.27
N LEU A 172 12.05 -0.06 0.88
CA LEU A 172 13.44 -0.46 1.08
C LEU A 172 14.01 -0.99 -0.24
N PRO A 173 14.81 -0.19 -0.97
CA PRO A 173 15.45 -0.62 -2.21
C PRO A 173 16.45 -1.77 -1.97
N MET A 174 15.99 -3.01 -2.13
CA MET A 174 16.79 -4.21 -1.83
C MET A 174 18.02 -4.36 -2.73
N ASN A 175 17.98 -3.77 -3.92
CA ASN A 175 19.12 -3.67 -4.84
C ASN A 175 20.30 -2.88 -4.25
N ILE A 176 20.06 -1.98 -3.29
CA ILE A 176 21.11 -1.19 -2.63
C ILE A 176 21.34 -1.71 -1.21
N VAL A 177 20.27 -1.94 -0.44
CA VAL A 177 20.37 -2.41 0.95
C VAL A 177 21.04 -3.78 1.03
N GLY A 178 20.73 -4.69 0.10
CA GLY A 178 21.30 -6.05 0.07
C GLY A 178 22.82 -6.06 -0.06
N PRO A 179 23.41 -5.47 -1.13
CA PRO A 179 24.85 -5.38 -1.28
C PRO A 179 25.54 -4.64 -0.13
N ALA A 180 24.95 -3.54 0.36
CA ALA A 180 25.47 -2.79 1.49
C ALA A 180 25.57 -3.64 2.77
N LEU A 181 24.52 -4.40 3.08
CA LEU A 181 24.51 -5.34 4.21
C LEU A 181 25.55 -6.45 4.01
N GLY A 182 25.68 -6.97 2.78
CA GLY A 182 26.69 -7.96 2.42
C GLY A 182 28.12 -7.48 2.67
N ILE A 183 28.45 -6.27 2.22
CA ILE A 183 29.76 -5.64 2.48
C ILE A 183 30.00 -5.50 3.98
N LEU A 184 28.99 -5.07 4.73
CA LEU A 184 29.07 -4.92 6.19
C LEU A 184 29.35 -6.25 6.90
N VAL A 185 28.66 -7.33 6.50
CA VAL A 185 28.90 -8.68 7.03
C VAL A 185 30.30 -9.18 6.68
N VAL A 186 30.75 -9.01 5.44
CA VAL A 186 32.11 -9.39 5.02
C VAL A 186 33.16 -8.62 5.82
N LEU A 187 32.98 -7.31 5.98
CA LEU A 187 33.85 -6.47 6.81
C LEU A 187 33.91 -6.98 8.26
N PHE A 188 32.75 -7.32 8.83
CA PHE A 188 32.67 -7.87 10.19
C PHE A 188 33.40 -9.22 10.31
N LEU A 189 33.27 -10.12 9.34
CA LEU A 189 34.00 -11.38 9.32
C LEU A 189 35.51 -11.18 9.18
N VAL A 190 35.96 -10.32 8.25
CA VAL A 190 37.39 -10.03 8.06
C VAL A 190 38.01 -9.49 9.35
N ILE A 191 37.31 -8.59 10.04
CA ILE A 191 37.76 -8.05 11.33
C ILE A 191 37.80 -9.15 12.39
N TYR A 192 36.72 -9.92 12.54
CA TYR A 192 36.64 -11.00 13.52
C TYR A 192 37.77 -12.03 13.34
N PHE A 193 38.01 -12.48 12.10
CA PHE A 193 39.09 -13.41 11.78
C PHE A 193 40.47 -12.77 11.93
N GLY A 194 40.64 -11.50 11.54
CA GLY A 194 41.88 -10.74 11.68
C GLY A 194 42.32 -10.59 13.14
N VAL A 195 41.41 -10.18 14.02
CA VAL A 195 41.64 -10.07 15.46
C VAL A 195 41.97 -11.45 16.05
N ARG A 196 41.18 -12.48 15.69
CA ARG A 196 41.42 -13.86 16.16
C ARG A 196 42.80 -14.39 15.74
N MET A 197 43.25 -14.06 14.54
CA MET A 197 44.57 -14.45 14.03
C MET A 197 45.70 -13.70 14.74
N TYR A 198 45.55 -12.40 14.98
CA TYR A 198 46.52 -11.58 15.70
C TYR A 198 46.74 -12.09 17.14
N VAL A 199 45.66 -12.33 17.88
CA VAL A 199 45.74 -12.85 19.26
C VAL A 199 46.44 -14.21 19.31
N LYS A 200 46.10 -15.12 18.39
CA LYS A 200 46.76 -16.44 18.31
C LYS A 200 48.28 -16.31 18.07
N ARG A 201 48.71 -15.44 17.15
CA ARG A 201 50.14 -15.24 16.85
C ARG A 201 50.92 -14.71 18.07
N THR A 202 50.36 -13.74 18.78
CA THR A 202 51.02 -13.15 19.96
C THR A 202 51.17 -14.17 21.10
N VAL A 203 50.16 -15.00 21.36
CA VAL A 203 50.22 -16.04 22.40
C VAL A 203 51.25 -17.13 22.06
N THR A 204 51.39 -17.51 20.79
CA THR A 204 52.43 -18.47 20.37
C THR A 204 53.84 -17.91 20.55
N ILE A 205 54.09 -16.64 20.17
CA ILE A 205 55.40 -16.00 20.37
C ILE A 205 55.76 -15.92 21.87
N MET A 206 54.78 -15.78 22.76
CA MET A 206 54.99 -15.77 24.21
C MET A 206 55.21 -17.16 24.83
N THR A 207 54.69 -18.23 24.22
CA THR A 207 54.84 -19.62 24.70
C THR A 207 56.06 -20.34 24.12
N SER A 208 56.60 -19.89 22.97
CA SER A 208 57.79 -20.46 22.33
C SER A 208 59.13 -19.90 22.83
N GLY A 209 59.13 -18.97 23.79
CA GLY A 209 60.31 -18.24 24.26
C GLY A 209 60.65 -18.43 25.75
N SER A 210 60.57 -19.65 26.28
CA SER A 210 61.09 -19.96 27.62
C SER A 210 62.61 -20.09 27.62
N THR A 211 63.32 -18.96 27.59
CA THR A 211 64.57 -18.68 28.36
C THR A 211 65.17 -17.33 27.96
N ARG A 212 64.67 -16.23 28.53
CA ARG A 212 65.50 -15.16 29.15
C ARG A 212 64.66 -13.97 29.64
N ARG A 213 64.83 -13.69 30.94
CA ARG A 213 64.64 -12.43 31.69
C ARG A 213 63.44 -11.56 31.33
N LEU A 214 62.46 -11.62 32.22
CA LEU A 214 61.36 -10.68 32.42
C LEU A 214 61.90 -9.25 32.65
N VAL A 215 61.81 -8.41 31.62
CA VAL A 215 61.76 -6.95 31.79
C VAL A 215 60.31 -6.53 31.63
N ARG A 216 59.81 -5.93 32.70
CA ARG A 216 58.49 -5.32 32.89
C ARG A 216 58.17 -4.39 31.71
N SER A 217 57.41 -4.87 30.72
CA SER A 217 56.79 -4.01 29.72
C SER A 217 55.32 -3.83 30.05
N ARG A 218 54.97 -2.56 30.24
CA ARG A 218 53.69 -2.02 30.67
C ARG A 218 52.63 -2.38 29.63
N SER A 219 51.49 -2.89 30.10
CA SER A 219 50.26 -3.11 29.35
C SER A 219 50.03 -2.03 28.28
N GLN A 220 50.13 -2.41 27.01
CA GLN A 220 49.70 -1.65 25.84
C GLN A 220 48.96 -2.58 24.86
N GLY A 221 48.05 -3.41 25.39
CA GLY A 221 47.28 -4.38 24.59
C GLY A 221 45.91 -3.92 24.12
N GLU A 222 45.35 -2.84 24.68
CA GLU A 222 43.96 -2.43 24.39
C GLU A 222 43.83 -1.47 23.19
N PHE A 223 44.91 -0.79 22.80
CA PHE A 223 44.91 0.18 21.71
C PHE A 223 44.55 -0.39 20.32
N PRO A 224 45.05 -1.55 19.86
CA PRO A 224 44.78 -2.01 18.49
C PRO A 224 43.33 -2.48 18.31
N VAL A 225 42.72 -3.07 19.34
CA VAL A 225 41.32 -3.55 19.26
C VAL A 225 40.34 -2.38 19.30
N PHE A 226 40.59 -1.41 20.17
CA PHE A 226 39.77 -0.20 20.27
C PHE A 226 39.80 0.62 18.96
N LEU A 227 40.98 0.76 18.34
CA LEU A 227 41.13 1.52 17.09
C LEU A 227 40.43 0.83 15.91
N VAL A 228 40.46 -0.51 15.85
CA VAL A 228 39.69 -1.29 14.86
C VAL A 228 38.18 -1.16 15.08
N PHE A 229 37.74 -1.13 16.33
CA PHE A 229 36.32 -0.94 16.65
C PHE A 229 35.83 0.46 16.24
N VAL A 230 36.60 1.50 16.55
CA VAL A 230 36.28 2.90 16.20
C VAL A 230 36.29 3.12 14.69
N SER A 231 37.26 2.54 13.96
CA SER A 231 37.28 2.64 12.50
C SER A 231 36.09 1.92 11.86
N MET A 232 35.67 0.80 12.45
CA MET A 232 34.50 0.07 11.99
C MET A 232 33.20 0.87 12.18
N LEU A 233 33.03 1.51 13.34
CA LEU A 233 31.90 2.40 13.60
C LEU A 233 31.88 3.58 12.63
N ALA A 234 33.05 4.13 12.29
CA ALA A 234 33.17 5.23 11.33
C ALA A 234 32.81 4.80 9.91
N VAL A 235 33.24 3.62 9.47
CA VAL A 235 32.94 3.08 8.12
C VAL A 235 31.46 2.74 7.99
N THR A 236 30.84 2.15 9.01
CA THR A 236 29.41 1.87 9.00
C THR A 236 28.58 3.16 9.04
N ALA A 237 28.98 4.14 9.84
CA ALA A 237 28.35 5.45 9.85
C ALA A 237 28.49 6.16 8.49
N LEU A 238 29.67 6.12 7.86
CA LEU A 238 29.89 6.70 6.53
C LEU A 238 29.03 6.02 5.46
N LEU A 239 28.93 4.69 5.49
CA LEU A 239 28.10 3.92 4.57
C LEU A 239 26.61 4.25 4.75
N LEU A 240 26.14 4.40 5.99
CA LEU A 240 24.78 4.85 6.28
C LEU A 240 24.53 6.29 5.82
N ILE A 241 25.52 7.18 5.93
CA ILE A 241 25.46 8.56 5.42
C ILE A 241 25.41 8.58 3.89
N VAL A 242 26.21 7.77 3.21
CA VAL A 242 26.18 7.67 1.73
C VAL A 242 24.86 7.09 1.25
N LEU A 243 24.32 6.09 1.94
CA LEU A 243 22.96 5.59 1.72
C LEU A 243 21.91 6.70 1.91
N LEU A 244 22.02 7.51 2.94
CA LEU A 244 21.12 8.64 3.15
C LEU A 244 21.22 9.68 2.01
N LEU A 245 22.43 10.02 1.57
CA LEU A 245 22.68 11.05 0.54
C LEU A 245 22.26 10.62 -0.87
N LEU A 246 22.37 9.34 -1.21
CA LEU A 246 21.96 8.84 -2.53
C LEU A 246 20.43 8.87 -2.73
N PHE A 247 19.65 8.98 -1.65
CA PHE A 247 18.20 8.83 -1.68
C PHE A 247 17.44 9.92 -0.91
N SER A 248 18.11 11.02 -0.53
CA SER A 248 17.52 12.24 0.04
C SER A 248 17.02 13.21 -1.02
#